data_AF-A0A9P4NL42-F1
#
_entry.id   AF-A0A9P4NL42-F1
#
_cell.length_a   1.000
_cell.length_b   1.000
_cell.length_c   1.000
_cell.angle_alpha   90.00
_cell.angle_beta   90.00
_cell.angle_gamma   90.00
#
_symmetry.space_group_name_H-M   'P 1'
#
loop_
_entity.id
_entity.type
_entity.pdbx_description
1 polymer ?
#
loop_
_entity_poly.entity_id
_entity_poly.type
_entity_poly.pdbx_seq_one_letter_code
_entity_poly.pdbx_strand_id
1 'polypeptide(L)'
;MVEESQTPDRRPYTGSCHCGDIRYILYLTLPPTSLVLPARSSSNISKSSVRIRKCNCSTCHKMSFFHVRVPNAPQDFMLLSPIDPMKELGDYTCFDW
;
A
#
# COMPACT_ATOMS: atom_id res chain seq x y z
N MET A 1 2.48 -27.73 -15.97
CA MET A 1 1.93 -26.70 -15.06
C MET A 1 1.92 -25.41 -15.85
N VAL A 2 0.75 -24.92 -16.25
CA VAL A 2 0.65 -23.73 -17.10
C VAL A 2 0.95 -22.52 -16.21
N GLU A 3 2.10 -21.89 -16.45
CA GLU A 3 2.45 -20.60 -15.85
C GLU A 3 1.61 -19.54 -16.54
N GLU A 4 0.42 -19.28 -16.00
CA GLU A 4 -0.49 -18.27 -16.52
C GLU A 4 0.17 -16.89 -16.33
N SER A 5 0.64 -16.31 -17.43
CA SER A 5 1.26 -14.98 -17.45
C SER A 5 0.19 -13.93 -17.13
N GLN A 6 -0.07 -13.72 -15.84
CA GLN A 6 -1.03 -12.71 -15.38
C GLN A 6 -0.50 -11.32 -15.75
N THR A 7 -1.18 -10.68 -16.70
CA THR A 7 -0.93 -9.29 -17.04
C THR A 7 -1.25 -8.40 -15.84
N PRO A 8 -0.37 -7.46 -15.46
CA PRO A 8 -0.63 -6.54 -14.36
C PRO A 8 -1.96 -5.81 -14.55
N ASP A 9 -2.89 -6.00 -13.62
CA ASP A 9 -4.24 -5.42 -13.70
C ASP A 9 -4.52 -4.55 -12.47
N ARG A 10 -5.10 -3.37 -12.69
CA ARG A 10 -5.38 -2.38 -11.64
C ARG A 10 -6.77 -2.61 -11.08
N ARG A 11 -6.85 -3.00 -9.80
CA ARG A 11 -8.11 -3.30 -9.12
C ARG A 11 -8.30 -2.51 -7.84
N PRO A 12 -9.54 -2.12 -7.49
CA PRO A 12 -9.84 -1.55 -6.18
C PRO A 12 -9.87 -2.63 -5.11
N TYR A 13 -9.29 -2.33 -3.95
CA TYR A 13 -9.35 -3.15 -2.75
C TYR A 13 -9.89 -2.29 -1.60
N THR A 14 -10.95 -2.76 -0.94
CA THR A 14 -11.51 -2.09 0.23
C THR A 14 -10.81 -2.55 1.50
N GLY A 15 -10.54 -1.62 2.41
CA GLY A 15 -10.01 -1.92 3.73
C GLY A 15 -10.74 -1.14 4.82
N SER A 16 -10.68 -1.65 6.05
CA SER A 16 -11.23 -0.99 7.22
C SER A 16 -10.39 -1.26 8.47
N CYS A 17 -10.56 -0.44 9.51
CA CYS A 17 -10.09 -0.78 10.85
C CYS A 17 -10.99 -1.87 11.47
N HIS A 18 -10.57 -2.37 12.64
CA HIS A 18 -11.28 -3.44 13.34
C HIS A 18 -12.73 -3.09 13.73
N CYS A 19 -12.98 -1.84 14.15
CA CYS A 19 -14.32 -1.37 14.50
C CYS A 19 -15.15 -0.92 13.30
N GLY A 20 -14.53 -0.67 12.14
CA GLY A 20 -15.21 -0.22 10.92
C GLY A 20 -15.36 1.29 10.76
N ASP A 21 -14.94 2.09 11.73
CA ASP A 21 -15.03 3.57 11.68
C ASP A 21 -14.16 4.15 10.54
N ILE A 22 -12.98 3.56 10.35
CA ILE A 22 -12.08 3.87 9.24
C ILE A 22 -12.37 2.94 8.09
N ARG A 23 -12.67 3.50 6.92
CA ARG A 23 -12.86 2.74 5.67
C ARG A 23 -12.13 3.43 4.54
N TYR A 24 -11.48 2.67 3.67
CA TYR A 24 -10.71 3.20 2.55
C TYR A 24 -10.75 2.27 1.34
N ILE A 25 -10.39 2.81 0.18
CA ILE A 25 -10.11 2.07 -1.05
C ILE A 25 -8.65 2.28 -1.41
N LEU A 26 -7.98 1.18 -1.74
CA LEU A 26 -6.62 1.15 -2.27
C LEU A 26 -6.65 0.52 -3.65
N TYR A 27 -6.14 1.23 -4.66
CA TYR A 27 -6.00 0.69 -6.00
C TYR A 27 -4.62 0.08 -6.16
N LEU A 28 -4.58 -1.21 -6.48
CA LEU A 28 -3.32 -1.94 -6.67
C LEU A 28 -3.27 -2.55 -8.06
N THR A 29 -2.12 -2.41 -8.71
CA THR A 29 -1.80 -3.16 -9.92
C THR A 29 -0.98 -4.39 -9.54
N LEU A 30 -1.58 -5.57 -9.70
CA LEU A 30 -0.96 -6.85 -9.35
C LEU A 30 -0.95 -7.81 -10.56
N PRO A 31 0.08 -8.65 -10.72
CA PRO A 31 1.32 -8.69 -9.95
C PRO A 31 2.17 -7.41 -10.14
N PRO A 32 3.02 -7.00 -9.17
CA PRO A 32 3.83 -5.81 -9.29
C PRO A 32 4.70 -5.85 -10.55
N THR A 33 4.74 -4.74 -11.29
CA THR A 33 5.49 -4.64 -12.56
C THR A 33 6.99 -4.93 -12.39
N SER A 34 7.55 -4.73 -11.20
CA SER A 34 8.94 -5.09 -10.87
C SER A 34 9.22 -6.59 -10.86
N LEU A 35 8.19 -7.45 -10.76
CA LEU A 35 8.34 -8.91 -10.85
C LEU A 35 8.12 -9.43 -12.27
N VAL A 36 7.40 -8.68 -13.11
CA VAL A 36 7.04 -9.09 -14.47
C VAL A 36 8.03 -8.56 -15.51
N LEU A 37 8.69 -7.42 -15.24
CA LEU A 37 9.65 -6.81 -16.16
C LEU A 37 11.08 -7.35 -15.97
N PRO A 38 11.85 -7.56 -17.05
CA PRO A 38 13.21 -8.08 -16.97
C PRO A 38 14.15 -7.13 -16.19
N ALA A 39 15.01 -7.69 -15.35
CA ALA A 39 15.86 -7.03 -14.34
C ALA A 39 16.82 -5.92 -14.83
N ARG A 40 16.84 -5.60 -16.14
CA ARG A 40 17.77 -4.63 -16.75
C ARG A 40 17.35 -3.15 -16.60
N SER A 41 16.22 -2.85 -15.96
CA SER A 41 15.70 -1.47 -15.78
C SER A 41 15.46 -1.10 -14.29
N SER A 42 16.24 -1.73 -13.41
CA SER A 42 15.95 -1.90 -11.97
C SER A 42 16.01 -0.62 -11.10
N SER A 43 16.68 0.47 -11.52
CA SER A 43 16.89 1.63 -10.63
C SER A 43 15.67 2.55 -10.49
N ASN A 44 14.82 2.68 -11.52
CA ASN A 44 13.65 3.57 -11.50
C ASN A 44 12.30 2.83 -11.38
N ILE A 45 12.23 1.55 -11.78
CA ILE A 45 10.98 0.76 -11.76
C ILE A 45 10.47 0.52 -10.33
N SER A 46 11.38 0.40 -9.35
CA SER A 46 11.01 0.15 -7.94
C SER A 46 10.17 1.27 -7.31
N LYS A 47 10.28 2.51 -7.82
CA LYS A 47 9.44 3.63 -7.35
C LYS A 47 8.06 3.66 -8.04
N SER A 48 7.96 3.10 -9.24
CA SER A 48 6.74 3.10 -10.06
C SER A 48 5.89 1.84 -9.90
N SER A 49 6.30 0.87 -9.07
CA SER A 49 5.53 -0.34 -8.80
C SER A 49 4.97 -0.37 -7.36
N VAL A 50 3.91 -1.15 -7.16
CA VAL A 50 3.39 -1.46 -5.82
C VAL A 50 4.47 -2.21 -5.04
N ARG A 51 4.80 -1.72 -3.85
CA ARG A 51 5.76 -2.35 -2.94
C ARG A 51 5.05 -2.87 -1.71
N ILE A 52 5.25 -4.15 -1.45
CA ILE A 52 4.68 -4.84 -0.31
C ILE A 52 5.85 -5.32 0.56
N ARG A 53 5.96 -4.84 1.81
CA ARG A 53 7.14 -5.10 2.66
C ARG A 53 6.84 -5.17 4.14
N LYS A 54 7.69 -5.89 4.87
CA LYS A 54 7.84 -5.80 6.32
C LYS A 54 8.97 -4.84 6.66
N CYS A 55 8.74 -3.94 7.61
CA CYS A 55 9.78 -3.06 8.16
C CYS A 55 10.31 -3.68 9.46
N ASN A 56 11.62 -3.59 9.67
CA ASN A 56 12.28 -4.17 10.85
C ASN A 56 12.45 -3.16 12.01
N CYS A 57 11.85 -1.97 11.96
CA CYS A 57 11.85 -1.08 13.12
C CYS A 57 10.97 -1.66 14.24
N SER A 58 11.26 -1.27 15.49
CA SER A 58 10.61 -1.82 16.68
C SER A 58 9.08 -1.69 16.64
N THR A 59 8.55 -0.53 16.23
CA THR A 59 7.10 -0.28 16.11
C THR A 59 6.45 -1.24 15.11
N CYS A 60 6.94 -1.27 13.86
CA CYS A 60 6.35 -2.11 12.81
C CYS A 60 6.44 -3.61 13.14
N HIS A 61 7.54 -4.03 13.77
CA HIS A 61 7.73 -5.42 14.16
C HIS A 61 6.80 -5.81 15.31
N LYS A 62 6.66 -4.97 16.35
CA LYS A 62 5.73 -5.19 17.47
C LYS A 62 4.28 -5.22 17.02
N MET A 63 3.90 -4.37 16.08
CA MET A 63 2.54 -4.28 15.56
C MET A 63 2.26 -5.30 14.45
N SER A 64 3.26 -6.08 14.02
CA SER A 64 3.17 -7.06 12.93
C SER A 64 2.59 -6.48 11.64
N PHE A 65 2.96 -5.24 11.33
CA PHE A 65 2.42 -4.53 10.17
C PHE A 65 3.05 -4.97 8.86
N PHE A 66 2.19 -5.14 7.87
CA PHE A 66 2.57 -5.38 6.49
C PHE A 66 2.27 -4.13 5.67
N HIS A 67 3.31 -3.44 5.20
CA HIS A 67 3.15 -2.17 4.52
C HIS A 67 2.94 -2.38 3.03
N VAL A 68 1.87 -1.81 2.51
CA VAL A 68 1.67 -1.59 1.07
C VAL A 68 2.00 -0.13 0.75
N ARG A 69 2.87 0.09 -0.23
CA ARG A 69 3.20 1.42 -0.75
C ARG A 69 2.84 1.44 -2.23
N VAL A 70 1.84 2.25 -2.56
CA VAL A 70 1.43 2.55 -3.94
C VAL A 70 2.37 3.55 -4.59
N PRO A 71 2.52 3.51 -5.93
CA PRO A 71 3.37 4.45 -6.65
C PRO A 71 2.85 5.88 -6.57
N ASN A 72 1.52 6.09 -6.57
CA ASN A 72 0.92 7.41 -6.53
C ASN A 72 -0.19 7.54 -5.47
N ALA A 73 0.19 7.88 -4.23
CA ALA A 73 -0.73 7.88 -3.09
C ALA A 73 -2.01 8.73 -3.28
N PRO A 74 -1.96 9.98 -3.81
CA PRO A 74 -3.17 10.80 -3.96
C PRO A 74 -4.19 10.23 -4.96
N GLN A 75 -3.77 9.40 -5.91
CA GLN A 75 -4.63 8.83 -6.95
C GLN A 75 -5.01 7.36 -6.66
N ASP A 76 -4.18 6.65 -5.90
CA ASP A 76 -4.34 5.22 -5.63
C ASP A 76 -4.86 4.92 -4.22
N PHE A 77 -4.93 5.90 -3.32
CA PHE A 77 -5.52 5.75 -1.99
C PHE A 77 -6.64 6.77 -1.78
N MET A 78 -7.80 6.29 -1.32
CA MET A 78 -8.95 7.13 -1.01
C MET A 78 -9.54 6.73 0.34
N LEU A 79 -9.62 7.69 1.25
CA LEU A 79 -10.32 7.53 2.52
C LEU A 79 -11.83 7.75 2.30
N LEU A 80 -12.66 6.82 2.74
CA LEU A 80 -14.12 6.89 2.63
C LEU A 80 -14.78 7.37 3.93
N SER A 81 -14.15 7.06 5.07
CA SER A 81 -14.64 7.35 6.41
C SER A 81 -13.44 7.42 7.34
N PRO A 82 -13.33 8.45 8.21
CA PRO A 82 -14.29 9.54 8.43
C PRO A 82 -14.27 10.62 7.33
N ILE A 83 -15.32 11.46 7.27
CA ILE A 83 -15.46 12.55 6.25
C ILE A 83 -14.52 13.71 6.57
N ASP A 84 -14.29 14.00 7.86
CA ASP A 84 -13.33 15.00 8.34
C ASP A 84 -12.17 14.32 9.06
N PRO A 85 -11.13 13.90 8.33
CA PRO A 85 -10.03 13.12 8.89
C PRO A 85 -9.20 13.91 9.89
N MET A 86 -9.12 15.23 9.72
CA MET A 86 -8.31 16.09 10.59
C MET A 86 -8.91 16.23 12.00
N LYS A 87 -10.21 16.00 12.14
CA LYS A 87 -10.92 16.02 13.42
C LYS A 87 -11.02 14.63 14.05
N GLU A 88 -11.21 13.60 13.23
CA GLU A 88 -11.58 12.26 13.69
C GLU A 88 -10.43 11.24 13.68
N LEU A 89 -9.38 11.47 12.89
CA LEU A 89 -8.17 10.63 12.90
C LEU A 89 -7.04 11.31 13.66
N GLY A 90 -6.30 10.50 14.43
CA GLY A 90 -5.06 10.92 15.07
C GLY A 90 -3.84 10.59 14.21
N ASP A 91 -2.87 11.48 14.20
CA ASP A 91 -1.55 11.23 13.62
C ASP A 91 -0.70 10.42 14.58
N TYR A 92 -0.15 9.31 14.09
CA TYR A 92 0.88 8.59 14.82
C TYR A 92 2.25 9.18 14.50
N THR A 93 2.81 9.94 15.44
CA THR A 93 4.16 10.50 15.37
C THR A 93 5.12 9.63 16.19
N CYS A 94 6.28 9.30 15.60
CA CYS A 94 7.39 8.73 16.37
C CYS A 94 8.27 9.90 16.83
N PHE A 95 8.29 10.13 18.14
CA PHE A 95 9.05 11.20 18.82
C PHE A 95 8.49 12.61 18.61
N ASP A 96 8.19 13.31 19.71
CA ASP A 96 7.96 14.74 19.72
C ASP A 96 9.31 15.43 19.45
N TRP A 97 9.37 16.26 18.43
CA TRP A 97 10.52 17.12 18.12
C TRP A 97 10.26 18.54 18.63
#